data_AF-T2JSV9-F1
#
_entry.id   AF-T2JSV9-F1
#
_cell.length_a   1.000
_cell.length_b   1.000
_cell.length_c   1.000
_cell.angle_alpha   90.00
_cell.angle_beta   90.00
_cell.angle_gamma   90.00
#
_symmetry.space_group_name_H-M   'P 1'
#
loop_
_entity.id
_entity.type
_entity.pdbx_description
1 polymer ?
#
loop_
_entity_poly.entity_id
_entity_poly.type
_entity_poly.pdbx_seq_one_letter_code
_entity_poly.pdbx_strand_id
1 'polypeptide(L)' 'MRRADGYYCQFLIDVERQENHEPTGQVTGIDLGLKEFYTDAQGNTVDNLRYLRRSEKRLKKAQKTIIKTFP' A
#
# COMPACT_ATOMS: atom_id res chain seq x y z
N MET A 1 -20.66 -5.56 -29.39
CA MET A 1 -20.68 -6.66 -28.39
C MET A 1 -19.34 -6.71 -27.68
N ARG A 2 -19.28 -6.58 -26.34
CA ARG A 2 -18.06 -6.86 -25.56
C ARG A 2 -18.02 -8.37 -25.29
N ARG A 3 -16.92 -9.03 -25.67
CA ARG A 3 -16.67 -10.44 -25.35
C ARG A 3 -16.13 -10.54 -23.92
N ALA A 4 -16.41 -11.66 -23.23
CA ALA A 4 -15.78 -11.95 -21.94
C ALA A 4 -14.25 -12.05 -22.12
N ASP A 5 -13.51 -11.50 -21.16
CA ASP A 5 -12.05 -11.46 -21.14
C ASP A 5 -11.42 -12.69 -20.46
N GLY A 6 -12.21 -13.45 -19.70
CA GLY A 6 -11.78 -14.70 -19.08
C GLY A 6 -12.75 -15.23 -18.04
N TYR A 7 -12.34 -16.32 -17.36
CA TYR A 7 -13.01 -16.85 -16.19
C TYR A 7 -12.12 -16.58 -14.96
N TYR A 8 -12.70 -16.03 -13.89
CA TYR A 8 -12.00 -15.70 -12.66
C TYR A 8 -12.67 -16.41 -11.48
N CYS A 9 -11.89 -16.90 -10.52
CA CYS A 9 -12.38 -17.39 -9.24
C CYS A 9 -11.52 -16.80 -8.10
N GLN A 10 -12.18 -16.43 -7.01
CA GLN A 10 -11.53 -15.94 -5.79
C GLN A 10 -11.92 -16.87 -4.65
N PHE A 11 -10.93 -17.26 -3.85
CA PHE A 11 -11.14 -18.09 -2.67
C PHE A 11 -10.90 -17.24 -1.42
N LEU A 12 -11.79 -17.38 -0.45
CA LEU A 12 -11.52 -16.95 0.91
C LEU A 12 -10.79 -18.10 1.60
N ILE A 13 -9.60 -17.81 2.12
CA ILE A 13 -8.81 -18.77 2.87
C ILE A 13 -8.77 -18.25 4.29
N ASP A 14 -9.23 -19.06 5.22
CA ASP A 14 -9.04 -18.81 6.64
C ASP A 14 -7.69 -19.38 7.04
N VAL A 15 -6.71 -18.49 7.21
CA VAL A 15 -5.35 -18.86 7.61
C VAL A 15 -5.11 -18.32 9.02
N GLU A 16 -4.83 -19.23 9.94
CA GLU A 16 -4.34 -18.84 11.26
C GLU A 16 -2.92 -18.28 11.14
N ARG A 17 -2.73 -17.04 11.59
CA ARG A 17 -1.41 -16.39 11.57
C ARG A 17 -0.55 -16.96 12.69
N GLN A 18 0.38 -17.85 12.33
CA GLN A 18 1.43 -18.31 13.24
C GLN A 18 2.62 -17.35 13.17
N GLU A 19 2.88 -16.64 14.25
CA GLU A 19 4.04 -15.76 14.37
C GLU A 19 5.16 -16.46 15.14
N ASN A 20 6.12 -17.06 14.42
CA ASN A 20 7.29 -17.70 15.00
C ASN A 20 8.37 -16.68 15.40
N HIS A 21 8.03 -15.70 16.23
CA HIS A 21 9.01 -14.76 16.78
C HIS A 21 8.79 -14.54 18.28
N GLU A 22 9.89 -14.45 19.01
CA GLU A 22 9.85 -14.07 20.42
C GLU A 22 9.46 -12.59 20.53
N PRO A 23 8.41 -12.24 21.30
CA PRO A 23 8.05 -10.86 21.54
C PRO A 23 9.19 -10.13 22.25
N THR A 24 9.58 -8.95 21.76
CA THR A 24 10.65 -8.15 22.36
C THR A 24 10.21 -7.45 23.65
N GLY A 25 8.91 -7.40 23.93
CA GLY A 25 8.32 -6.65 25.04
C GLY A 25 8.40 -5.13 24.89
N GLN A 26 9.00 -4.63 23.80
CA GLN A 26 9.09 -3.20 23.53
C GLN A 26 7.88 -2.73 22.74
N VAL A 27 7.26 -1.66 23.23
CA VAL A 27 6.25 -0.90 22.48
C VAL A 27 6.96 0.30 21.88
N THR A 28 6.85 0.49 20.56
CA THR A 28 7.42 1.65 19.87
C THR A 28 6.33 2.40 19.09
N GLY A 29 6.39 3.72 19.15
CA GLY A 29 5.60 4.59 18.29
C GLY A 29 6.27 4.74 16.94
N ILE A 30 5.48 4.72 15.86
CA ILE A 30 5.97 4.94 14.50
C ILE A 30 5.29 6.21 13.96
N ASP A 31 6.09 7.23 13.67
CA ASP A 31 5.66 8.42 12.94
C ASP A 31 5.98 8.27 11.45
N LEU A 32 5.01 8.57 10.58
CA LEU A 32 5.14 8.38 9.13
C LEU A 32 5.18 9.74 8.41
N GLY A 33 6.14 9.93 7.50
CA GLY A 33 6.42 11.24 6.92
C GLY A 33 6.72 11.28 5.43
N LEU A 34 6.71 12.51 4.89
CA LEU A 34 7.14 12.81 3.51
C LEU A 34 8.61 13.22 3.40
N LYS A 35 9.21 13.56 4.55
CA LYS A 35 10.64 13.82 4.70
C LYS A 35 11.36 12.48 4.89
N GLU A 36 11.10 11.83 6.03
CA GLU A 36 11.49 10.45 6.33
C GLU A 36 10.29 9.52 6.14
N PHE A 37 10.49 8.31 5.63
CA PHE A 37 9.43 7.31 5.46
C PHE A 37 8.80 6.94 6.80
N TYR A 38 9.64 6.63 7.79
CA TYR A 38 9.21 6.56 9.18
C TYR A 38 10.31 7.01 10.15
N THR A 39 9.88 7.40 11.35
CA THR A 39 10.72 7.62 12.53
C THR A 39 10.15 6.80 13.69
N ASP A 40 11.00 6.09 14.44
CA ASP A 40 10.58 5.38 15.65
C ASP A 40 10.73 6.22 16.92
N ALA A 41 10.23 5.71 18.05
CA ALA A 41 10.31 6.41 19.34
C ALA A 41 11.74 6.56 19.88
N GLN A 42 12.71 5.84 19.31
CA GLN A 42 14.13 5.93 19.63
C GLN A 42 14.85 6.95 18.72
N GLY A 43 14.14 7.56 17.77
CA GLY A 43 14.65 8.55 16.83
C GLY A 43 15.34 7.95 15.62
N ASN A 44 15.28 6.63 15.40
CA ASN A 44 15.79 6.02 14.18
C ASN A 44 14.87 6.36 13.02
N THR A 45 15.45 6.66 11.85
CA THR A 45 14.71 7.05 10.66
C THR A 45 15.00 6.13 9.48
N VAL A 46 14.01 5.98 8.60
CA VAL A 46 14.20 5.36 7.28
C VAL A 46 13.85 6.36 6.19
N ASP A 47 14.73 6.50 5.20
CA ASP A 47 14.57 7.49 4.13
C ASP A 47 13.32 7.26 3.28
N ASN A 48 12.67 8.35 2.86
CA ASN A 48 11.57 8.28 1.90
C ASN A 48 12.08 8.20 0.46
N LEU A 49 12.11 6.98 -0.07
CA LEU A 49 12.57 6.68 -1.43
C LEU A 49 11.63 7.18 -2.54
N ARG A 50 10.46 7.74 -2.19
CA ARG A 50 9.53 8.45 -3.10
C ARG A 50 9.14 7.65 -4.35
N TYR A 51 9.10 6.32 -4.25
CA TYR A 51 8.80 5.41 -5.36
C TYR A 51 7.45 5.68 -6.05
N LEU A 52 6.50 6.25 -5.33
CA LEU A 52 5.13 6.39 -5.79
C LEU A 52 4.88 7.61 -6.68
N ARG A 53 5.82 8.55 -6.82
CA ARG A 53 5.58 9.80 -7.59
C ARG A 53 5.11 9.55 -9.03
N ARG A 54 5.73 8.58 -9.72
CA ARG A 54 5.33 8.22 -11.10
C ARG A 54 3.97 7.54 -11.14
N SER A 55 3.73 6.61 -10.22
CA SER A 55 2.45 5.90 -10.10
C SER A 55 1.29 6.84 -9.74
N GLU A 56 1.51 7.80 -8.84
CA GLU A 56 0.53 8.82 -8.45
C GLU A 56 0.15 9.72 -9.64
N LYS A 57 1.14 10.19 -10.42
CA LYS A 57 0.88 10.97 -11.64
C LYS A 57 0.07 10.17 -12.66
N ARG A 58 0.36 8.88 -12.81
CA ARG A 58 -0.39 7.97 -13.70
C ARG A 58 -1.82 7.76 -13.20
N LEU A 59 -2.01 7.54 -11.90
CA LEU A 59 -3.31 7.37 -11.27
C LEU A 59 -4.19 8.62 -11.46
N LYS A 60 -3.66 9.83 -11.19
CA LYS A 60 -4.38 11.09 -11.41
C LYS A 60 -4.83 11.27 -12.86
N LYS A 61 -4.00 10.87 -13.83
CA LYS A 61 -4.38 10.89 -15.25
C LYS A 61 -5.50 9.90 -15.54
N ALA A 62 -5.38 8.66 -15.07
CA ALA A 62 -6.40 7.62 -15.26
C ALA A 62 -7.76 8.05 -14.66
N GLN A 63 -7.76 8.59 -13.44
CA GLN A 63 -8.95 9.12 -12.78
C GLN A 63 -9.62 10.23 -13.60
N LYS A 64 -8.84 11.19 -14.12
CA LYS A 64 -9.38 12.26 -14.98
C LYS A 64 -10.02 11.69 -16.26
N THR A 65 -9.42 10.66 -16.85
CA THR A 65 -10.00 10.01 -18.04
C THR A 65 -11.31 9.32 -17.68
N ILE A 66 -11.35 8.56 -16.57
CA ILE A 66 -12.57 7.86 -16.13
C ILE A 66 -13.69 8.86 -15.86
N ILE A 67 -13.45 9.92 -15.08
CA ILE A 67 -14.46 10.94 -14.75
C ILE A 67 -15.04 11.62 -16.01
N LYS A 68 -14.25 11.82 -17.05
CA LYS A 68 -14.73 12.42 -18.31
C LYS A 68 -15.50 11.44 -19.19
N THR A 69 -15.29 10.14 -18.99
CA THR A 69 -15.85 9.08 -19.85
C THR A 69 -17.17 8.54 -19.30
N PHE A 70 -17.39 8.67 -17.98
CA PHE A 70 -18.63 8.31 -17.31
C PHE A 70 -19.30 9.61 -16.81
N PRO A 71 -20.43 10.04 -17.40
CA PRO A 71 -21.15 11.23 -16.96
C PRO A 71 -21.72 11.09 -15.54
#